data_AF-A0A142XP72-F1
#
_entry.id   AF-A0A142XP72-F1
#
_cell.length_a   1.000
_cell.length_b   1.000
_cell.length_c   1.000
_cell.angle_alpha   90.00
_cell.angle_beta   90.00
_cell.angle_gamma   90.00
#
_symmetry.space_group_name_H-M   'P 1'
#
loop_
_entity.id
_entity.type
_entity.pdbx_description
1 polymer ?
#
loop_
_entity_poly.entity_id
_entity_poly.type
_entity_poly.pdbx_seq_one_letter_code
_entity_poly.pdbx_strand_id
1 'polypeptide(L)'
;MPQSTSNRPPTIAEAFFRTGFGCVSAIVFKIVIVVIVILVLDWRSQEKKARQETERTATSETATRLADEIAKDTDPNGRFVRKPVGPLSETDAWGRALRLNYQPGTLSDGLEVRSAGPDGEWNTRDDVVVTRSSKISNKALVRDAAGGLFDAAKTKLWGKNSPDTEKK
;
A
#
# COMPACT_ATOMS: atom_id res chain seq x y z
N MET A 1 -24.53 -77.10 -32.19
CA MET A 1 -25.35 -76.33 -33.15
C MET A 1 -24.72 -74.95 -33.31
N PRO A 2 -24.12 -74.62 -34.46
CA PRO A 2 -23.47 -73.33 -34.67
C PRO A 2 -24.52 -72.26 -35.00
N GLN A 3 -24.53 -71.16 -34.23
CA GLN A 3 -25.38 -70.01 -34.54
C GLN A 3 -24.76 -69.23 -35.70
N SER A 4 -25.47 -69.20 -36.83
CA SER A 4 -25.12 -68.43 -38.01
C SER A 4 -25.33 -66.94 -37.75
N THR A 5 -24.26 -66.21 -37.45
CA THR A 5 -24.30 -64.74 -37.35
C THR A 5 -24.49 -64.15 -38.75
N SER A 6 -25.68 -63.59 -38.98
CA SER A 6 -26.04 -62.86 -40.19
C SER A 6 -25.24 -61.56 -40.30
N ASN A 7 -24.25 -61.54 -41.18
CA ASN A 7 -23.50 -60.33 -41.57
C ASN A 7 -24.38 -59.46 -42.48
N ARG A 8 -25.20 -58.59 -41.90
CA ARG A 8 -25.79 -57.48 -42.64
C ARG A 8 -24.77 -56.34 -42.75
N PRO A 9 -24.56 -55.78 -43.96
CA PRO A 9 -23.71 -54.61 -44.09
C PRO A 9 -24.32 -53.44 -43.31
N PRO A 10 -23.51 -52.68 -42.56
CA PRO A 10 -24.01 -51.53 -41.81
C PRO A 10 -24.61 -50.51 -42.78
N THR A 11 -25.79 -49.99 -42.43
CA THR A 11 -26.43 -48.93 -43.20
C THR A 11 -25.63 -47.64 -43.03
N ILE A 12 -25.48 -46.88 -44.11
CA ILE A 12 -24.68 -45.65 -44.18
C ILE A 12 -25.04 -44.68 -43.03
N ALA A 13 -26.31 -44.64 -42.62
CA ALA A 13 -26.79 -43.84 -41.49
C ALA A 13 -26.15 -44.19 -40.13
N GLU A 14 -25.91 -45.46 -39.81
CA GLU A 14 -25.31 -45.86 -38.52
C GLU A 14 -23.82 -45.46 -38.41
N ALA A 15 -23.11 -45.42 -39.54
CA ALA A 15 -21.72 -44.97 -39.58
C ALA A 15 -21.58 -43.45 -39.34
N PHE A 16 -22.54 -42.66 -39.83
CA PHE A 16 -22.53 -41.20 -39.64
C PHE A 16 -22.81 -40.79 -38.18
N PHE A 17 -23.71 -41.48 -37.47
CA PHE A 17 -24.01 -41.16 -36.08
C PHE A 17 -22.86 -41.52 -35.12
N ARG A 18 -22.14 -42.63 -35.36
CA ARG A 18 -20.99 -43.00 -34.52
C ARG A 18 -19.78 -42.09 -34.70
N THR A 19 -19.57 -41.56 -35.91
CA THR A 19 -18.36 -40.77 -36.21
C THR A 19 -18.59 -39.26 -36.00
N GLY A 20 -19.79 -38.75 -36.27
CA GLY A 20 -20.11 -37.33 -36.11
C GLY A 20 -20.24 -36.87 -34.65
N PHE A 21 -20.86 -37.67 -33.77
CA PHE A 21 -21.05 -37.29 -32.36
C PHE A 21 -19.76 -37.36 -31.54
N GLY A 22 -18.80 -38.20 -31.92
CA GLY A 22 -17.49 -38.29 -31.26
C GLY A 22 -16.68 -37.00 -31.36
N CYS A 23 -16.67 -36.36 -32.54
CA CYS A 23 -15.93 -35.12 -32.74
C CYS A 23 -16.55 -33.92 -32.02
N VAL A 24 -17.88 -33.78 -32.05
CA VAL A 24 -18.57 -32.65 -31.40
C VAL A 24 -18.46 -32.76 -29.87
N SER A 25 -18.65 -33.95 -29.31
CA SER A 25 -18.52 -34.17 -27.87
C SER A 25 -17.11 -33.88 -27.34
N ALA A 26 -16.07 -34.27 -28.08
CA ALA A 26 -14.68 -33.96 -27.72
C ALA A 26 -14.39 -32.45 -27.72
N ILE A 27 -14.96 -31.69 -28.66
CA ILE A 27 -14.80 -30.23 -28.73
C ILE A 27 -15.51 -29.55 -27.55
N VAL A 28 -16.77 -29.91 -27.30
CA VAL A 28 -17.55 -29.34 -26.18
C VAL A 28 -16.85 -29.63 -24.85
N PHE A 29 -16.36 -30.86 -24.66
CA PHE A 29 -15.64 -31.23 -23.45
C PHE A 29 -14.37 -30.37 -23.22
N LYS A 30 -13.60 -30.11 -24.28
CA LYS A 30 -12.44 -29.20 -24.20
C LYS A 30 -12.83 -27.78 -23.81
N ILE A 31 -13.91 -27.26 -24.39
CA ILE A 31 -14.42 -25.92 -24.07
C ILE A 31 -14.83 -25.86 -22.59
N VAL A 32 -15.55 -26.87 -22.10
CA VAL A 32 -15.96 -26.95 -20.69
C VAL A 32 -14.73 -26.97 -19.77
N ILE A 33 -13.69 -27.75 -20.09
CA ILE A 33 -12.45 -27.75 -19.31
C ILE A 33 -11.80 -26.36 -19.28
N VAL A 34 -11.69 -25.69 -20.43
CA VAL A 34 -11.10 -24.34 -20.50
C VAL A 34 -11.89 -23.35 -19.65
N VAL A 35 -13.22 -23.39 -19.71
CA VAL A 35 -14.09 -22.53 -18.89
C VAL A 35 -13.88 -22.81 -17.39
N ILE A 36 -13.82 -24.07 -16.97
CA ILE A 36 -13.56 -24.44 -15.57
C ILE A 36 -12.20 -23.90 -15.12
N VAL A 37 -11.15 -24.04 -15.93
CA VAL A 37 -9.82 -23.52 -15.61
C VAL A 37 -9.86 -22.00 -15.43
N ILE A 38 -10.54 -21.26 -16.31
CA ILE A 38 -10.69 -19.80 -16.19
C ILE A 38 -11.41 -19.44 -14.89
N LEU A 39 -12.51 -20.13 -14.55
CA LEU A 39 -13.26 -19.86 -13.31
C LEU A 39 -12.43 -20.14 -12.05
N VAL A 40 -11.66 -21.22 -12.03
CA VAL A 40 -10.77 -21.55 -10.90
C VAL A 40 -9.65 -20.51 -10.75
N LEU A 41 -9.08 -20.04 -11.87
CA LEU A 41 -8.07 -18.98 -11.85
C LEU A 41 -8.65 -17.65 -11.38
N ASP A 42 -9.86 -17.29 -11.81
CA ASP A 42 -10.53 -16.06 -11.36
C ASP A 42 -10.85 -16.11 -9.86
N TRP A 43 -11.39 -17.23 -9.37
CA TRP A 43 -11.68 -17.39 -7.94
C TRP A 43 -10.41 -17.25 -7.09
N ARG A 44 -9.32 -17.92 -7.47
CA ARG A 44 -8.02 -17.76 -6.77
C ARG A 44 -7.50 -16.33 -6.81
N SER A 45 -7.76 -15.59 -7.89
CA SER A 45 -7.40 -14.17 -8.01
C SER A 45 -8.22 -13.32 -7.04
N GLN A 46 -9.52 -13.57 -6.93
CA GLN A 46 -10.40 -12.86 -6.00
C GLN A 46 -10.05 -13.11 -4.53
N GLU A 47 -9.72 -14.35 -4.15
CA GLU A 47 -9.30 -14.66 -2.78
C GLU A 47 -8.04 -13.88 -2.37
N LYS A 48 -7.08 -13.74 -3.29
CA LYS A 48 -5.88 -12.94 -3.04
C LYS A 48 -6.21 -11.45 -2.84
N LYS A 49 -7.12 -10.90 -3.66
CA LYS A 49 -7.58 -9.51 -3.52
C LYS A 49 -8.28 -9.27 -2.19
N ALA A 50 -9.20 -10.17 -1.81
CA ALA A 50 -9.91 -10.07 -0.53
C ALA A 50 -8.95 -10.10 0.67
N ARG A 51 -7.95 -11.00 0.64
CA ARG A 51 -6.91 -11.03 1.70
C ARG A 51 -6.10 -9.74 1.75
N GLN A 52 -5.67 -9.23 0.60
CA GLN A 52 -4.93 -7.96 0.53
C GLN A 52 -5.75 -6.78 1.06
N GLU A 53 -7.05 -6.74 0.79
CA GLU A 53 -7.93 -5.71 1.33
C GLU A 53 -8.04 -5.80 2.86
N THR A 54 -8.21 -7.00 3.41
CA THR A 54 -8.26 -7.19 4.88
C THR A 54 -6.95 -6.85 5.57
N GLU A 55 -5.81 -7.19 4.96
CA GLU A 55 -4.48 -6.86 5.49
C GLU A 55 -4.21 -5.35 5.41
N ARG A 56 -4.69 -4.69 4.34
CA ARG A 56 -4.64 -3.23 4.19
C ARG A 56 -5.48 -2.53 5.24
N THR A 57 -6.70 -2.98 5.49
CA THR A 57 -7.54 -2.37 6.53
C THR A 57 -6.90 -2.52 7.91
N ALA A 58 -6.41 -3.72 8.26
CA ALA A 58 -5.74 -3.97 9.53
C ALA A 58 -4.47 -3.11 9.70
N THR A 59 -3.68 -2.95 8.64
CA THR A 59 -2.50 -2.08 8.63
C THR A 59 -2.89 -0.61 8.78
N SER A 60 -3.95 -0.17 8.09
CA SER A 60 -4.43 1.21 8.17
C SER A 60 -4.96 1.56 9.56
N GLU A 61 -5.62 0.61 10.23
CA GLU A 61 -6.09 0.77 11.61
C GLU A 61 -4.89 0.87 12.57
N THR A 62 -3.88 0.03 12.39
CA THR A 62 -2.66 0.05 13.20
C THR A 62 -1.90 1.36 13.04
N ALA A 63 -1.67 1.79 11.79
CA ALA A 63 -1.02 3.06 11.48
C ALA A 63 -1.82 4.25 12.02
N THR A 64 -3.16 4.19 11.95
CA THR A 64 -4.05 5.20 12.53
C THR A 64 -3.93 5.28 14.04
N ARG A 65 -3.98 4.13 14.72
CA ARG A 65 -3.84 4.05 16.18
C ARG A 65 -2.50 4.64 16.64
N LEU A 66 -1.41 4.29 15.96
CA LEU A 66 -0.09 4.83 16.25
C LEU A 66 0.02 6.33 15.97
N ALA A 67 -0.50 6.78 14.83
CA ALA A 67 -0.50 8.20 14.49
C ALA A 67 -1.28 9.00 15.54
N ASP A 68 -2.43 8.49 16.01
CA ASP A 68 -3.24 9.13 17.05
C ASP A 68 -2.55 9.10 18.42
N GLU A 69 -1.86 7.99 18.76
CA GLU A 69 -1.08 7.88 19.99
C GLU A 69 0.08 8.89 20.02
N ILE A 70 0.85 8.98 18.93
CA ILE A 70 1.95 9.94 18.83
C ILE A 70 1.43 11.37 18.75
N ALA A 71 0.27 11.58 18.11
CA ALA A 71 -0.35 12.91 18.03
C ALA A 71 -0.86 13.42 19.39
N LYS A 72 -1.13 12.54 20.37
CA LYS A 72 -1.45 12.98 21.74
C LYS A 72 -0.25 13.63 22.44
N ASP A 73 0.97 13.26 22.06
CA ASP A 73 2.20 13.85 22.56
C ASP A 73 2.48 15.18 21.85
N THR A 74 1.67 16.19 22.18
CA THR A 74 1.83 17.56 21.69
C THR A 74 2.35 18.46 22.81
N ASP A 75 3.27 19.36 22.50
CA ASP A 75 3.76 20.36 23.43
C ASP A 75 2.68 21.43 23.74
N PRO A 76 2.87 22.29 24.76
CA PRO A 76 1.94 23.39 25.05
C PRO A 76 1.80 24.41 23.92
N ASN A 77 2.69 24.39 22.92
CA ASN A 77 2.68 25.27 21.77
C ASN A 77 1.83 24.71 20.61
N GLY A 78 1.36 23.46 20.70
CA GLY A 78 0.64 22.76 19.64
C GLY A 78 1.54 22.03 18.65
N ARG A 79 2.84 21.90 18.93
CA ARG A 79 3.81 21.16 18.10
C ARG A 79 3.94 19.72 18.58
N PHE A 80 4.09 18.79 17.64
CA PHE A 80 4.34 17.39 18.00
C PHE A 80 5.70 17.24 18.67
N VAL A 81 5.74 16.48 19.77
CA VAL A 81 6.99 16.09 20.41
C VAL A 81 7.73 15.13 19.47
N ARG A 82 8.94 15.52 19.04
CA ARG A 82 9.72 14.78 18.05
C ARG A 82 10.29 13.50 18.67
N LYS A 83 9.70 12.36 18.34
CA LYS A 83 10.28 11.04 18.53
C LYS A 83 11.34 10.81 17.44
N PRO A 84 12.32 9.90 17.65
CA PRO A 84 13.30 9.57 16.62
C PRO A 84 12.60 9.15 15.32
N VAL A 85 12.92 9.85 14.23
CA VAL A 85 12.45 9.53 12.88
C VAL A 85 13.05 8.18 12.49
N GLY A 86 12.21 7.27 11.99
CA GLY A 86 12.69 5.95 11.58
C GLY A 86 11.70 4.82 11.80
N PRO A 87 12.19 3.57 11.88
CA PRO A 87 11.36 2.40 12.10
C PRO A 87 10.77 2.43 13.51
N LEU A 88 9.45 2.24 13.58
CA LEU A 88 8.72 2.03 14.81
C LEU A 88 8.87 0.57 15.26
N SER A 89 8.67 0.32 16.55
CA SER A 89 8.72 -1.05 17.11
C SER A 89 7.56 -1.93 16.65
N GLU A 90 6.49 -1.32 16.17
CA GLU A 90 5.30 -2.03 15.69
C GLU A 90 5.39 -2.31 14.18
N THR A 91 4.88 -3.48 13.80
CA THR A 91 4.91 -3.98 12.44
C THR A 91 3.52 -3.97 11.82
N ASP A 92 3.46 -3.82 10.50
CA ASP A 92 2.22 -3.97 9.73
C ASP A 92 1.76 -5.44 9.61
N ALA A 93 0.63 -5.65 8.92
CA ALA A 93 0.08 -7.00 8.69
C ALA A 93 1.02 -7.91 7.86
N TRP A 94 1.99 -7.32 7.15
CA TRP A 94 3.00 -8.03 6.37
C TRP A 94 4.32 -8.23 7.12
N GLY A 95 4.37 -7.86 8.41
CA GLY A 95 5.54 -8.03 9.28
C GLY A 95 6.65 -7.02 9.03
N ARG A 96 6.37 -5.91 8.35
CA ARG A 96 7.35 -4.84 8.07
C ARG A 96 7.22 -3.72 9.09
N ALA A 97 8.35 -3.12 9.44
CA ALA A 97 8.37 -2.00 10.37
C ALA A 97 7.71 -0.76 9.75
N LEU A 98 6.81 -0.13 10.50
CA LEU A 98 6.21 1.15 10.14
C LEU A 98 7.27 2.26 10.23
N ARG A 99 7.19 3.27 9.36
CA ARG A 99 8.06 4.45 9.42
C ARG A 99 7.32 5.66 9.91
N LEU A 100 7.96 6.39 10.81
CA LEU A 100 7.51 7.70 11.27
C LEU A 100 8.28 8.79 10.53
N ASN A 101 7.57 9.77 9.99
CA ASN A 101 8.13 10.98 9.41
C ASN A 101 7.42 12.21 9.96
N TYR A 102 8.16 13.30 10.17
CA TYR A 102 7.61 14.58 10.58
C TYR A 102 7.78 15.58 9.44
N GLN A 103 6.71 16.27 9.09
CA GLN A 103 6.72 17.34 8.11
C GLN A 103 6.61 18.68 8.86
N PRO A 104 7.73 19.33 9.21
CA PRO A 104 7.69 20.60 9.91
C PRO A 104 7.08 21.67 9.00
N GLY A 105 6.08 22.39 9.51
CA GLY A 105 5.43 23.46 8.77
C GLY A 105 5.40 24.76 9.55
N THR A 106 5.20 25.87 8.83
CA THR A 106 5.17 27.20 9.44
C THR A 106 3.92 27.43 10.27
N LEU A 107 2.75 26.92 9.81
CA LEU A 107 1.45 27.13 10.46
C LEU A 107 0.92 25.86 11.14
N SER A 108 1.36 24.70 10.67
CA SER A 108 0.95 23.41 11.19
C SER A 108 2.10 22.43 11.02
N ASP A 109 2.35 21.62 12.04
CA ASP A 109 3.26 20.49 11.91
C ASP A 109 2.47 19.27 11.43
N GLY A 110 3.07 18.52 10.50
CA GLY A 110 2.57 17.25 10.00
C GLY A 110 3.30 16.07 10.64
N LEU A 111 2.55 15.02 10.93
CA LEU A 111 3.01 13.72 11.36
C LEU A 111 2.55 12.70 10.33
N GLU A 112 3.46 11.86 9.85
CA GLU A 112 3.16 10.84 8.86
C GLU A 112 3.64 9.47 9.37
N VAL A 113 2.73 8.51 9.44
CA VAL A 113 3.04 7.10 9.67
C VAL A 113 2.80 6.35 8.37
N ARG A 114 3.81 5.61 7.91
CA ARG A 114 3.79 4.92 6.62
C ARG A 114 4.14 3.43 6.74
N SER A 115 3.38 2.57 6.07
CA SER A 115 3.73 1.18 5.75
C SER A 115 4.10 1.08 4.27
N ALA A 116 5.07 0.22 3.95
CA ALA A 116 5.50 -0.10 2.58
C ALA A 116 4.54 -1.05 1.85
N GLY A 117 3.39 -1.36 2.43
CA GLY A 117 2.39 -2.23 1.78
C GLY A 117 2.88 -3.68 1.60
N PRO A 118 2.19 -4.47 0.75
CA PRO A 118 2.55 -5.84 0.40
C PRO A 118 3.85 -6.00 -0.38
N ASP A 119 4.25 -5.04 -1.23
CA ASP A 119 5.47 -5.18 -2.04
C ASP A 119 6.74 -4.91 -1.22
N GLY A 120 6.64 -4.07 -0.18
CA GLY A 120 7.75 -3.70 0.68
C GLY A 120 8.68 -2.65 0.09
N GLU A 121 8.31 -2.08 -1.04
CA GLU A 121 8.98 -0.95 -1.65
C GLU A 121 8.35 0.34 -1.13
N TRP A 122 9.16 1.35 -0.83
CA TRP A 122 8.65 2.63 -0.36
C TRP A 122 8.36 3.56 -1.53
N ASN A 123 7.34 4.41 -1.39
CA ASN A 123 6.86 5.37 -2.39
C ASN A 123 6.16 4.73 -3.59
N THR A 124 5.54 3.57 -3.38
CA THR A 124 4.68 2.88 -4.34
C THR A 124 3.22 3.21 -4.07
N ARG A 125 2.32 2.73 -4.94
CA ARG A 125 0.87 3.00 -4.82
C ARG A 125 0.22 2.22 -3.66
N ASP A 126 0.84 1.15 -3.21
CA ASP A 126 0.35 0.29 -2.14
C ASP A 126 0.83 0.71 -0.74
N ASP A 127 1.68 1.74 -0.66
CA ASP A 127 2.00 2.42 0.59
C ASP A 127 0.72 2.83 1.32
N VAL A 128 0.61 2.45 2.60
CA VAL A 128 -0.45 2.94 3.48
C VAL A 128 0.11 4.12 4.26
N VAL A 129 -0.37 5.32 3.92
CA VAL A 129 0.07 6.58 4.53
C VAL A 129 -1.05 7.15 5.40
N VAL A 130 -0.75 7.38 6.68
CA VAL A 130 -1.64 8.09 7.60
C VAL A 130 -0.98 9.38 8.03
N THR A 131 -1.65 10.51 7.75
CA THR A 131 -1.16 11.83 8.14
C THR A 131 -2.04 12.43 9.24
N ARG A 132 -1.40 13.09 10.20
CA ARG A 132 -2.03 13.96 11.21
C ARG A 132 -1.39 15.32 11.16
N SER A 133 -2.19 16.36 11.33
CA SER A 133 -1.71 17.73 11.41
C SER A 133 -2.14 18.34 12.74
N SER A 134 -1.22 19.08 13.36
CA SER A 134 -1.52 19.89 14.53
C SER A 134 -1.32 21.36 14.19
N LYS A 135 -2.28 22.19 14.56
CA LYS A 135 -2.18 23.64 14.38
C LYS A 135 -1.28 24.21 15.46
N ILE A 136 -0.27 24.96 15.04
CA ILE A 136 0.61 25.65 15.96
C ILE A 136 -0.18 26.81 16.57
N SER A 137 -0.11 26.97 17.88
CA SER A 137 -0.79 28.06 18.57
C SER A 137 -0.29 29.43 18.09
N ASN A 138 -1.18 30.42 17.98
CA ASN A 138 -0.80 31.79 17.60
C ASN A 138 0.32 32.35 18.48
N LYS A 139 0.33 32.00 19.77
CA LYS A 139 1.37 32.42 20.71
C LYS A 139 2.75 31.89 20.31
N ALA A 140 2.82 30.63 19.90
CA ALA A 140 4.05 30.01 19.44
C ALA A 140 4.50 30.59 18.09
N LEU A 141 3.57 30.84 17.17
CA LEU A 141 3.86 31.51 15.89
C LEU A 141 4.47 32.90 16.11
N VAL A 142 3.89 33.72 16.99
CA VAL A 142 4.40 35.05 17.30
C VAL A 142 5.79 34.97 17.95
N ARG A 143 6.00 33.99 18.84
CA ARG A 143 7.31 33.77 19.48
C ARG A 143 8.38 33.36 18.48
N ASP A 144 8.08 32.42 17.58
CA ASP A 144 9.03 31.94 16.57
C ASP A 144 9.35 33.06 15.57
N ALA A 145 8.33 33.84 15.15
CA ALA A 145 8.52 35.00 14.28
C ALA A 145 9.37 36.09 14.96
N ALA A 146 9.12 36.39 16.25
CA ALA A 146 9.91 37.35 17.01
C ALA A 146 11.36 36.88 17.22
N GLY A 147 11.56 35.58 17.49
CA GLY A 147 12.89 34.98 17.61
C GLY A 147 13.68 35.07 16.30
N GLY A 148 13.07 34.70 15.17
CA GLY A 148 13.70 34.83 13.85
C GLY A 148 14.05 36.27 13.48
N LEU A 149 13.19 37.24 13.84
CA LEU A 149 13.49 38.66 13.65
C LEU A 149 14.66 39.11 14.53
N PHE A 150 14.72 38.65 15.78
CA PHE A 150 15.81 38.98 16.69
C PHE A 150 17.14 38.39 16.22
N ASP A 151 17.15 37.14 15.75
CA ASP A 151 18.35 36.49 15.20
C ASP A 151 18.83 37.19 13.91
N ALA A 152 17.90 37.61 13.04
CA ALA A 152 18.21 38.42 11.86
C ALA A 152 18.75 39.81 12.22
N ALA A 153 18.17 40.47 13.22
CA ALA A 153 18.69 41.76 13.71
C ALA A 153 20.06 41.60 14.37
N LYS A 154 20.26 40.54 15.15
CA LYS A 154 21.51 40.17 15.81
C LYS A 154 22.64 39.96 14.82
N THR A 155 22.38 39.16 13.79
CA THR A 155 23.33 38.92 12.69
C THR A 155 23.63 40.20 11.92
N LYS A 156 22.68 41.11 11.73
CA LYS A 156 22.92 42.41 11.07
C LYS A 156 23.69 43.41 11.93
N LEU A 157 23.45 43.43 13.24
CA LEU A 157 24.09 44.35 14.20
C LEU A 157 25.50 43.91 14.59
N TRP A 158 25.74 42.61 14.75
CA TRP A 158 27.02 42.08 15.25
C TRP A 158 27.77 41.20 14.25
N GLY A 159 27.16 40.76 13.15
CA GLY A 159 27.79 39.91 12.12
C GLY A 159 28.63 40.64 11.09
N LYS A 160 29.00 41.92 11.31
CA LYS A 160 29.76 42.72 10.33
C LYS A 160 31.29 42.65 10.47
N ASN A 161 31.82 41.69 11.23
CA ASN A 161 33.26 41.48 11.41
C ASN A 161 33.68 40.02 11.17
N SER A 162 33.23 39.39 10.07
CA SER A 162 34.05 38.33 9.47
C SER A 162 35.00 39.02 8.50
N PRO A 163 36.26 39.30 8.87
CA PRO A 163 37.24 39.80 7.93
C PRO A 163 37.45 38.70 6.88
N ASP A 164 36.99 39.00 5.67
CA ASP A 164 37.60 38.49 4.44
C ASP A 164 39.06 38.95 4.41
N THR A 165 39.91 38.22 5.12
CA THR A 165 41.36 38.26 5.02
C THR A 165 41.81 36.84 5.36
N GLU A 166 42.60 36.12 4.59
CA GLU A 166 43.43 36.49 3.47
C GLU A 166 44.09 35.17 3.04
N LYS A 167 44.43 35.08 1.76
CA LYS A 167 45.58 34.35 1.19
C LYS A 167 45.46 32.85 0.88
N LYS A 168 45.49 32.69 -0.46
CA LYS A 168 46.26 31.74 -1.28
C LYS A 168 45.58 30.44 -1.68
#